data_AF-A0A9X0H469-F1
#
_entry.id   AF-A0A9X0H469-F1
#
_cell.length_a   1.000
_cell.length_b   1.000
_cell.length_c   1.000
_cell.angle_alpha   90.00
_cell.angle_beta   90.00
_cell.angle_gamma   90.00
#
_symmetry.space_group_name_H-M   'P 1'
#
loop_
_entity.id
_entity.type
_entity.pdbx_description
1 polymer ?
#
loop_
_entity_poly.entity_id
_entity_poly.type
_entity_poly.pdbx_seq_one_letter_code
_entity_poly.pdbx_strand_id
1 'polypeptide(L)'
;MEVSRPESARLLSIDQRLFKPGMFLVQQGEGDLQTIVHRARDTWIHRTPVQRNAEGKLYLERVRWPRIHLKPFDDMDALVTALEAMNLTRIA
;
A
#
# COMPACT_ATOMS: atom_id res chain seq x y z
N MET A 1 -16.63 37.11 17.72
CA MET A 1 -16.60 36.78 16.28
C MET A 1 -15.37 35.93 16.05
N GLU A 2 -15.62 34.75 15.51
CA GLU A 2 -14.71 33.66 15.17
C GLU A 2 -13.63 34.11 14.17
N VAL A 3 -12.37 33.66 14.35
CA VAL A 3 -11.52 33.31 13.22
C VAL A 3 -10.75 32.03 13.54
N SER A 4 -11.22 30.99 12.88
CA SER A 4 -10.84 29.59 12.95
C SER A 4 -9.33 29.38 12.77
N ARG A 5 -8.74 28.61 13.67
CA ARG A 5 -7.45 27.94 13.42
C ARG A 5 -7.64 26.98 12.24
N PRO A 6 -6.82 27.00 11.18
CA PRO A 6 -6.79 25.85 10.29
C PRO A 6 -5.95 24.76 10.97
N GLU A 7 -6.54 24.02 11.91
CA GLU A 7 -6.03 22.72 12.40
C GLU A 7 -6.22 21.62 11.34
N SER A 8 -5.96 21.96 10.08
CA SER A 8 -5.99 21.05 8.96
C SER A 8 -4.58 20.93 8.42
N ALA A 9 -3.70 20.30 9.20
CA ALA A 9 -2.65 19.49 8.58
C ALA A 9 -3.39 18.51 7.67
N ARG A 10 -3.56 18.92 6.41
CA ARG A 10 -4.39 18.23 5.42
C ARG A 10 -3.92 16.78 5.41
N LEU A 11 -4.75 15.88 5.93
CA LEU A 11 -4.66 14.47 5.59
C LEU A 11 -4.88 14.42 4.09
N LEU A 12 -3.79 14.51 3.32
CA LEU A 12 -3.85 14.44 1.88
C LEU A 12 -4.59 13.14 1.53
N SER A 13 -5.66 13.26 0.75
CA SER A 13 -6.40 12.10 0.24
C SER A 13 -5.42 11.13 -0.43
N ILE A 14 -5.72 9.84 -0.37
CA ILE A 14 -4.87 8.77 -0.95
C ILE A 14 -4.48 9.08 -2.41
N ASP A 15 -5.38 9.69 -3.18
CA ASP A 15 -5.12 10.14 -4.55
C ASP A 15 -4.04 11.23 -4.65
N GLN A 16 -4.05 12.19 -3.72
CA GLN A 16 -3.04 13.26 -3.64
C GLN A 16 -1.69 12.72 -3.17
N ARG A 17 -1.70 11.73 -2.26
CA ARG A 17 -0.47 11.06 -1.81
C ARG A 17 0.11 10.21 -2.93
N LEU A 18 -0.71 9.42 -3.61
CA LEU A 18 -0.36 8.59 -4.76
C LEU A 18 -0.51 9.37 -6.08
N PHE A 19 0.09 10.55 -6.21
CA PHE A 19 -0.05 11.40 -7.39
C PHE A 19 0.56 10.84 -8.71
N LYS A 20 1.47 9.86 -8.61
CA LYS A 20 2.19 9.22 -9.72
C LYS A 20 2.01 7.71 -9.71
N PRO A 21 1.92 7.08 -10.89
CA PRO A 21 1.94 5.63 -11.00
C PRO A 21 3.26 5.08 -10.49
N GLY A 22 3.19 3.91 -9.85
CA GLY A 22 4.35 3.28 -9.21
C GLY A 22 4.53 3.68 -7.75
N MET A 23 3.71 4.58 -7.21
CA MET A 23 3.71 4.83 -5.76
C MET A 23 2.79 3.86 -5.04
N PHE A 24 3.15 3.54 -3.80
CA PHE A 24 2.33 2.75 -2.90
C PHE A 24 2.46 3.21 -1.46
N LEU A 25 1.47 2.85 -0.66
CA LEU A 25 1.44 3.05 0.78
C LEU A 25 0.83 1.81 1.43
N VAL A 26 1.14 1.63 2.71
CA VAL A 26 0.57 0.57 3.54
C VAL A 26 -0.47 1.20 4.44
N GLN A 27 -1.70 0.69 4.39
CA GLN A 27 -2.78 1.06 5.30
C GLN A 27 -3.13 -0.11 6.19
N GLN A 28 -3.62 0.19 7.39
CA GLN A 28 -4.38 -0.81 8.13
C GLN A 28 -5.74 -0.97 7.44
N GLY A 29 -6.02 -2.20 7.03
CA GLY A 29 -7.30 -2.63 6.48
C GLY A 29 -8.23 -3.14 7.58
N GLU A 30 -9.29 -3.82 7.15
CA GLU A 30 -10.25 -4.43 8.07
C GLU A 30 -9.63 -5.61 8.84
N GLY A 31 -9.92 -5.69 10.14
CA GLY A 31 -9.57 -6.84 10.97
C GLY A 31 -8.06 -7.04 11.22
N ASP A 32 -7.31 -5.95 11.42
CA ASP A 32 -5.85 -5.94 11.69
C ASP A 32 -4.97 -6.28 10.46
N LEU A 33 -5.59 -6.64 9.34
CA LEU A 33 -4.87 -6.96 8.11
C LEU A 33 -4.33 -5.70 7.44
N GLN A 34 -3.06 -5.72 7.03
CA GLN A 34 -2.48 -4.61 6.29
C GLN A 34 -2.94 -4.64 4.82
N THR A 35 -3.09 -3.49 4.20
CA THR A 35 -3.52 -3.33 2.82
C THR A 35 -2.54 -2.45 2.07
N ILE A 36 -2.01 -2.97 0.96
CA ILE A 36 -1.14 -2.23 0.06
C ILE A 36 -2.02 -1.43 -0.89
N VAL A 37 -2.01 -0.11 -0.74
CA VAL A 37 -2.71 0.80 -1.63
C VAL A 37 -1.68 1.39 -2.59
N HIS A 38 -1.88 1.22 -3.90
CA HIS A 38 -0.93 1.73 -4.89
C HIS A 38 -1.63 2.29 -6.11
N ARG A 39 -0.94 3.19 -6.81
CA ARG A 39 -1.42 3.70 -8.11
C ARG A 39 -0.78 2.93 -9.25
N ALA A 40 -1.61 2.23 -10.00
CA ALA A 40 -1.16 1.50 -11.18
C ALA A 40 -0.92 2.47 -12.36
N ARG A 41 -0.26 1.97 -13.42
CA ARG A 41 0.01 2.75 -14.64
C ARG A 41 -1.27 3.17 -15.37
N ASP A 42 -2.36 2.44 -15.17
CA ASP A 42 -3.69 2.84 -15.64
C ASP A 42 -4.25 4.09 -14.94
N THR A 43 -3.53 4.65 -13.96
CA THR A 43 -3.87 5.79 -13.09
C THR A 43 -4.85 5.48 -11.97
N TRP A 44 -5.38 4.25 -11.89
CA TRP A 44 -6.31 3.87 -10.84
C TRP A 44 -5.55 3.49 -9.57
N ILE A 45 -6.22 3.72 -8.45
CA ILE A 45 -5.74 3.33 -7.13
C ILE A 45 -6.29 1.95 -6.83
N HIS A 46 -5.40 1.00 -6.64
CA HIS A 46 -5.76 -0.36 -6.30
C HIS A 46 -5.35 -0.69 -4.87
N ARG A 47 -6.23 -1.39 -4.17
CA ARG A 47 -6.03 -1.85 -2.80
C ARG A 47 -5.84 -3.35 -2.82
N THR A 48 -4.66 -3.81 -2.44
CA THR A 48 -4.35 -5.24 -2.35
C THR A 48 -4.25 -5.61 -0.87
N PRO A 49 -5.19 -6.37 -0.31
CA PRO A 49 -5.07 -6.84 1.07
C PRO A 49 -3.85 -7.78 1.18
N VAL A 50 -3.06 -7.61 2.23
CA VAL A 50 -2.01 -8.54 2.61
C VAL A 50 -2.68 -9.69 3.36
N GLN A 51 -2.54 -10.89 2.81
CA GLN A 51 -3.08 -12.10 3.43
C GLN A 51 -1.98 -12.84 4.17
N ARG A 52 -2.40 -13.71 5.09
CA ARG A 52 -1.50 -14.56 5.86
C ARG A 52 -1.82 -16.01 5.59
N ASN A 53 -0.80 -16.81 5.26
CA ASN A 53 -1.00 -18.23 4.97
C ASN A 53 -1.09 -19.05 6.28
N ALA A 54 -1.36 -20.35 6.16
CA ALA A 54 -1.45 -21.24 7.32
C ALA A 54 -0.14 -21.35 8.13
N GLU A 55 1.00 -21.05 7.52
CA GLU A 55 2.32 -21.03 8.17
C GLU A 55 2.60 -19.69 8.88
N GLY A 56 1.71 -18.71 8.75
CA GLY A 56 1.89 -17.38 9.32
C GLY A 56 2.73 -16.42 8.47
N LYS A 57 3.01 -16.73 7.21
CA LYS A 57 3.72 -15.86 6.27
C LYS A 57 2.77 -14.95 5.50
N LEU A 58 3.22 -13.74 5.20
CA LEU A 58 2.44 -12.73 4.48
C LEU A 58 2.54 -12.96 2.96
N TYR A 59 1.44 -12.79 2.23
CA TYR A 59 1.43 -12.89 0.78
C TYR A 59 0.39 -11.95 0.16
N LEU A 60 0.56 -11.68 -1.13
CA LEU A 60 -0.32 -10.79 -1.90
C LEU A 60 -0.89 -11.50 -3.12
N GLU A 61 -2.19 -11.35 -3.32
CA GLU A 61 -2.87 -11.87 -4.51
C GLU A 61 -3.01 -10.79 -5.57
N ARG A 62 -1.96 -10.61 -6.37
CA ARG A 62 -1.98 -9.67 -7.49
C ARG A 62 -1.26 -10.18 -8.73
N VAL A 63 -2.03 -10.69 -9.71
CA VAL A 63 -1.48 -11.25 -10.97
C VAL A 63 -0.60 -10.26 -11.75
N ARG A 64 -0.88 -8.95 -11.65
CA ARG A 64 -0.05 -7.89 -12.27
C ARG A 64 1.34 -7.73 -11.64
N TRP A 65 1.61 -8.38 -10.52
CA TRP A 65 2.90 -8.38 -9.82
C TRP A 65 3.49 -9.78 -9.77
N PRO A 66 3.90 -10.36 -10.91
CA PRO A 66 4.30 -11.77 -10.99
C PRO A 66 5.49 -12.14 -10.09
N ARG A 67 6.31 -11.16 -9.69
CA ARG A 67 7.46 -11.38 -8.79
C ARG A 67 7.06 -11.62 -7.32
N ILE A 68 5.90 -11.14 -6.90
CA ILE A 68 5.44 -11.19 -5.50
C ILE A 68 4.03 -11.78 -5.35
N HIS A 69 3.35 -12.05 -6.46
CA HIS A 69 2.06 -12.73 -6.50
C HIS A 69 2.17 -14.11 -5.85
N LEU A 70 1.34 -14.35 -4.81
CA LEU A 70 1.31 -15.61 -4.04
C LEU A 70 2.67 -16.00 -3.45
N LYS A 71 3.61 -15.05 -3.36
CA LYS A 71 4.90 -15.29 -2.75
C LYS A 71 4.79 -15.08 -1.24
N PRO A 72 5.17 -16.06 -0.42
CA PRO A 72 5.21 -15.89 1.02
C PRO A 72 6.42 -15.03 1.42
N PHE A 73 6.18 -14.08 2.32
CA PHE A 73 7.14 -13.19 2.95
C PHE A 73 7.07 -13.41 4.46
N ASP A 74 8.22 -13.32 5.13
CA ASP A 74 8.28 -13.51 6.57
C ASP A 74 7.57 -12.35 7.30
N ASP A 75 7.79 -11.12 6.84
CA ASP A 75 7.26 -9.90 7.47
C ASP A 75 6.93 -8.80 6.45
N MET A 76 6.29 -7.74 6.93
CA MET A 76 5.92 -6.58 6.11
C MET A 76 7.12 -5.87 5.50
N ASP A 77 8.24 -5.80 6.20
CA ASP A 77 9.48 -5.23 5.67
C ASP A 77 9.98 -6.00 4.45
N ALA A 78 10.00 -7.34 4.50
CA ALA A 78 10.39 -8.17 3.37
C ALA A 78 9.46 -7.97 2.15
N LEU A 79 8.15 -7.84 2.42
CA LEU A 79 7.16 -7.55 1.40
C LEU A 79 7.36 -6.15 0.79
N VAL A 80 7.62 -5.13 1.62
CA VAL A 80 7.91 -3.75 1.18
C VAL A 80 9.19 -3.71 0.34
N THR A 81 10.27 -4.36 0.77
CA THR A 81 11.51 -4.45 -0.01
C THR A 81 11.26 -5.10 -1.37
N ALA A 82 10.41 -6.12 -1.43
CA ALA A 82 10.07 -6.77 -2.70
C ALA A 82 9.23 -5.87 -3.61
N LEU A 83 8.33 -5.04 -3.06
CA LEU A 83 7.62 -3.99 -3.81
C LEU A 83 8.60 -2.95 -4.36
N GLU A 84 9.54 -2.47 -3.54
CA GLU A 84 10.55 -1.49 -3.94
C GLU A 84 11.47 -2.04 -5.03
N ALA A 85 11.86 -3.32 -4.96
CA ALA A 85 12.61 -4.03 -6.00
C ALA A 85 11.84 -4.17 -7.33
N MET A 86 10.53 -3.90 -7.37
CA MET A 86 9.72 -3.81 -8.58
C MET A 86 9.58 -2.37 -9.11
N ASN A 87 10.44 -1.44 -8.67
CA ASN A 87 10.36 -0.01 -9.00
C ASN A 87 9.11 0.69 -8.42
N LEU A 88 8.56 0.17 -7.32
CA LEU A 88 7.52 0.87 -6.59
C LEU A 88 8.14 1.78 -5.52
N THR A 89 7.57 2.97 -5.32
CA THR A 89 8.05 3.93 -4.31
C THR A 89 7.08 3.96 -3.15
N ARG A 90 7.56 3.61 -1.95
CA ARG A 90 6.77 3.77 -0.72
C ARG A 90 6.65 5.24 -0.39
N ILE A 91 5.46 5.68 -0.04
CA ILE A 91 5.22 7.01 0.55
C ILE A 91 4.80 6.85 2.01
N ALA A 92 5.45 7.63 2.88
CA ALA A 92 5.22 7.66 4.32
C ALA A 92 4.04 8.57 4.69
#